data_AF-A0AAN6XYZ8-F1
#
_entry.id   AF-A0AAN6XYZ8-F1
#
_cell.length_a   1.000
_cell.length_b   1.000
_cell.length_c   1.000
_cell.angle_alpha   90.00
_cell.angle_beta   90.00
_cell.angle_gamma   90.00
#
_symmetry.space_group_name_H-M   'P 1'
#
loop_
_entity.id
_entity.type
_entity.pdbx_description
1 polymer ?
#
loop_
_entity_poly.entity_id
_entity_poly.type
_entity_poly.pdbx_seq_one_letter_code
_entity_poly.pdbx_strand_id
1 'polypeptide(L)'
;MFFQSFAKQPYGLTYAAYVVLPLLLFGIATVFFGVAIQLPFGCRARQTCSILHIACVILALSVESVPLVPFRDVFVPFALIDTLHTVWLLWREKRTVSRAASFAQRLQAAFRMSVDARRTCLSEISMTSRDRTEYSRRVRFAMARGLHTTALLLTHHLVHDSISQRLLQLHLTPRDFDTAKQTLLPQLPMTRRDLFLRTYMSFAWIWVTYFKLSVAHDILSILFVCILQWDQPREWPPLFGSIADAYSLRRFWGAFWHRLHTATLDAYVPAWKATSSPPQLQPPHHGKSPQQELSARNLAMTPPLQKTLRALGVFTYSAIIHSVGNWTVTGRSNVTMELRFFLSNFVVCSLEVALKRQLRGVREVPRKTRQNETETVGMWSIWTAIVCRAAGYIWVMCVIFCLASPWQNSIVWIHIRL
;
A
#
# COMPACT_ATOMS: atom_id res chain seq x y z
N MET A 1 19.61 -21.08 -9.80
CA MET A 1 20.97 -20.52 -9.94
C MET A 1 21.25 -19.28 -9.08
N PHE A 2 20.25 -18.50 -8.62
CA PHE A 2 20.49 -17.29 -7.82
C PHE A 2 20.82 -17.49 -6.32
N PHE A 3 20.62 -18.69 -5.75
CA PHE A 3 20.81 -18.95 -4.32
C PHE A 3 22.08 -19.74 -3.95
N GLN A 4 22.77 -20.37 -4.91
CA GLN A 4 23.95 -21.19 -4.63
C GLN A 4 25.25 -20.39 -4.47
N SER A 5 25.28 -19.10 -4.84
CA SER A 5 26.49 -18.27 -4.74
C SER A 5 26.71 -17.65 -3.35
N PHE A 6 25.77 -17.78 -2.41
CA PHE A 6 25.89 -17.17 -1.07
C PHE A 6 26.55 -18.08 -0.02
N ALA A 7 26.83 -19.35 -0.35
CA ALA A 7 27.35 -20.33 0.60
C ALA A 7 28.88 -20.32 0.76
N LYS A 8 29.62 -19.41 0.11
CA LYS A 8 31.09 -19.37 0.14
C LYS A 8 31.68 -17.99 0.45
N GLN A 9 31.26 -17.34 1.55
CA GLN A 9 32.02 -16.22 2.10
C GLN A 9 32.41 -16.44 3.57
N PRO A 10 33.69 -16.26 3.96
CA PRO A 10 34.21 -16.60 5.28
C PRO A 10 34.06 -15.45 6.29
N TYR A 11 32.85 -14.89 6.43
CA TYR A 11 32.63 -13.76 7.34
C TYR A 11 31.34 -13.88 8.18
N GLY A 12 31.31 -14.84 9.11
CA GLY A 12 30.15 -15.04 10.00
C GLY A 12 29.87 -13.85 10.94
N LEU A 13 30.90 -13.15 11.43
CA LEU A 13 30.73 -12.03 12.37
C LEU A 13 30.25 -10.73 11.71
N THR A 14 30.71 -10.43 10.50
CA THR A 14 30.24 -9.24 9.76
C THR A 14 28.83 -9.46 9.22
N TYR A 15 28.46 -10.69 8.86
CA TYR A 15 27.12 -11.02 8.36
C TYR A 15 26.02 -10.71 9.36
N ALA A 16 26.20 -11.09 10.63
CA ALA A 16 25.25 -10.76 11.70
C ALA A 16 25.14 -9.24 11.89
N ALA A 17 26.25 -8.52 11.82
CA ALA A 17 26.26 -7.06 11.92
C ALA A 17 25.45 -6.40 10.79
N TYR A 18 25.54 -6.89 9.55
CA TYR A 18 24.78 -6.35 8.42
C TYR A 18 23.25 -6.58 8.53
N VAL A 19 22.79 -7.61 9.23
CA VAL A 19 21.34 -7.85 9.43
C VAL A 19 20.82 -7.12 10.66
N VAL A 20 21.57 -7.20 11.75
CA VAL A 20 21.14 -6.69 13.06
C VAL A 20 21.20 -5.17 13.08
N LEU A 21 22.20 -4.55 12.44
CA LEU A 21 22.40 -3.10 12.51
C LEU A 21 21.23 -2.29 11.92
N PRO A 22 20.70 -2.57 10.71
CA PRO A 22 19.52 -1.87 10.19
C PRO A 22 18.29 -2.01 11.08
N LEU A 23 18.04 -3.22 11.62
CA LEU A 23 16.90 -3.48 12.51
C LEU A 23 17.07 -2.77 13.86
N LEU A 24 18.29 -2.74 14.40
CA LEU A 24 18.62 -2.02 15.63
C LEU A 24 18.44 -0.51 15.44
N LEU A 25 18.94 0.05 14.34
CA LEU A 25 18.78 1.47 14.00
C LEU A 25 17.30 1.83 13.83
N PHE A 26 16.51 0.97 13.19
CA PHE A 26 15.07 1.16 13.09
C PHE A 26 14.39 1.08 14.47
N GLY A 27 14.79 0.14 15.33
CA GLY A 27 14.32 0.07 16.72
C GLY A 27 14.65 1.32 17.54
N ILE A 28 15.87 1.86 17.39
CA ILE A 28 16.27 3.14 18.00
C ILE A 28 15.42 4.28 17.46
N ALA A 29 15.10 4.30 16.16
CA ALA A 29 14.18 5.28 15.58
C ALA A 29 12.79 5.19 16.23
N THR A 30 12.26 3.98 16.45
CA THR A 30 10.99 3.77 17.16
C THR A 30 11.04 4.30 18.60
N VAL A 31 12.18 4.15 19.30
CA VAL A 31 12.38 4.72 20.65
C VAL A 31 12.34 6.25 20.61
N PHE A 32 13.03 6.89 19.66
CA PHE A 32 12.97 8.35 19.51
C PHE A 32 11.56 8.85 19.23
N PHE A 33 10.79 8.15 18.38
CA PHE A 33 9.37 8.45 18.20
C PHE A 33 8.58 8.31 19.50
N GLY A 34 8.78 7.20 20.22
CA GLY A 34 8.12 6.92 21.49
C GLY A 34 8.39 7.98 22.55
N VAL A 35 9.61 8.51 22.62
CA VAL A 35 9.95 9.65 23.49
C VAL A 35 9.27 10.94 22.98
N ALA A 36 9.38 11.23 21.69
CA ALA A 36 8.87 12.46 21.08
C ALA A 36 7.35 12.63 21.24
N ILE A 37 6.57 11.56 21.08
CA ILE A 37 5.10 11.60 21.16
C ILE A 37 4.57 11.85 22.58
N GLN A 38 5.41 11.66 23.59
CA GLN A 38 5.11 11.93 25.00
C GLN A 38 5.44 13.38 25.41
N LEU A 39 6.13 14.12 24.53
CA LEU A 39 6.48 15.52 24.74
C LEU A 39 5.39 16.47 24.22
N PRO A 40 5.22 17.66 24.84
CA PRO A 40 4.22 18.62 24.41
C PRO A 40 4.40 19.02 22.94
N PHE A 41 3.28 19.26 22.26
CA PHE A 41 3.31 19.69 20.87
C PHE A 41 4.08 21.02 20.71
N GLY A 42 4.95 21.10 19.71
CA GLY A 42 5.72 22.31 19.39
C GLY A 42 6.98 22.55 20.26
N CYS A 43 7.27 21.72 21.25
CA CYS A 43 8.49 21.90 22.05
C CYS A 43 9.76 21.52 21.25
N ARG A 44 10.89 22.20 21.53
CA ARG A 44 12.16 21.94 20.85
C ARG A 44 12.62 20.50 21.01
N ALA A 45 12.47 19.91 22.20
CA ALA A 45 12.84 18.52 22.46
C ALA A 45 12.07 17.52 21.57
N ARG A 46 10.77 17.75 21.31
CA ARG A 46 9.96 16.93 20.40
C ARG A 46 10.48 17.01 18.97
N GLN A 47 10.87 18.20 18.52
CA GLN A 47 11.47 18.40 17.21
C GLN A 47 12.84 17.72 17.10
N THR A 48 13.70 17.86 18.10
CA THR A 48 15.00 17.18 18.14
C THR A 48 14.84 15.66 18.08
N CYS A 49 13.98 15.06 18.90
CA CYS A 49 13.72 13.62 18.83
C CYS A 49 13.14 13.19 17.47
N SER A 50 12.30 14.03 16.84
CA SER A 50 11.81 13.75 15.49
C SER A 50 12.91 13.77 14.44
N ILE A 51 13.88 14.69 14.53
CA ILE A 51 15.02 14.76 13.62
C ILE A 51 15.91 13.52 13.82
N LEU A 52 16.16 13.13 15.07
CA LEU A 52 16.92 11.91 15.40
C LEU A 52 16.21 10.65 14.90
N HIS A 53 14.89 10.56 15.03
CA HIS A 53 14.08 9.50 14.43
C HIS A 53 14.33 9.38 12.92
N ILE A 54 14.20 10.50 12.19
CA ILE A 54 14.45 10.53 10.73
C ILE A 54 15.89 10.13 10.42
N ALA A 55 16.87 10.67 11.15
CA ALA A 55 18.28 10.36 10.95
C ALA A 55 18.55 8.86 11.13
N CYS A 56 18.05 8.24 12.20
CA CYS A 56 18.19 6.80 12.44
C CYS A 56 17.60 5.95 11.31
N VAL A 57 16.45 6.34 10.75
CA VAL A 57 15.87 5.64 9.59
C VAL A 57 16.77 5.80 8.36
N ILE A 58 17.25 7.01 8.06
CA ILE A 58 18.16 7.25 6.93
C ILE A 58 19.45 6.43 7.07
N LEU A 59 20.01 6.38 8.28
CA LEU A 59 21.16 5.54 8.61
C LEU A 59 20.82 4.05 8.39
N ALA A 60 19.67 3.58 8.88
CA ALA A 60 19.23 2.18 8.69
C ALA A 60 19.11 1.81 7.21
N LEU A 61 18.58 2.71 6.37
CA LEU A 61 18.41 2.50 4.93
C LEU A 61 19.73 2.59 4.15
N SER A 62 20.71 3.32 4.67
CA SER A 62 22.05 3.47 4.08
C SER A 62 22.97 2.27 4.30
N VAL A 63 22.66 1.40 5.27
CA VAL A 63 23.46 0.19 5.53
C VAL A 63 23.20 -0.84 4.42
N GLU A 64 24.21 -1.08 3.58
CA GLU A 64 24.20 -2.17 2.61
C GLU A 64 24.17 -3.52 3.34
N SER A 65 23.00 -4.15 3.38
CA SER A 65 22.80 -5.44 4.06
C SER A 65 22.52 -6.54 3.05
N VAL A 66 23.53 -7.39 2.84
CA VAL A 66 23.51 -8.56 1.94
C VAL A 66 22.36 -9.57 2.25
N PRO A 67 21.91 -9.78 3.50
CA PRO A 67 20.94 -10.85 3.78
C PRO A 67 19.48 -10.42 3.88
N LEU A 68 19.20 -9.12 4.04
CA LEU A 68 17.82 -8.64 4.05
C LEU A 68 17.22 -8.60 2.64
N VAL A 69 18.00 -8.87 1.59
CA VAL A 69 17.58 -8.88 0.17
C VAL A 69 16.19 -9.48 -0.09
N PRO A 70 15.78 -10.66 0.45
CA PRO A 70 14.46 -11.20 0.18
C PRO A 70 13.30 -10.43 0.84
N PHE A 71 13.57 -9.60 1.85
CA PHE A 71 12.58 -8.74 2.50
C PHE A 71 12.82 -7.24 2.30
N ARG A 72 13.96 -6.85 1.71
CA ARG A 72 14.38 -5.46 1.56
C ARG A 72 13.41 -4.67 0.68
N ASP A 73 12.86 -5.35 -0.34
CA ASP A 73 11.81 -4.84 -1.21
C ASP A 73 10.50 -4.48 -0.48
N VAL A 74 10.26 -5.08 0.69
CA VAL A 74 9.11 -4.77 1.55
C VAL A 74 9.49 -3.86 2.72
N PHE A 75 10.65 -4.11 3.34
CA PHE A 75 11.12 -3.38 4.51
C PHE A 75 11.38 -1.91 4.21
N VAL A 76 12.01 -1.59 3.07
CA VAL A 76 12.34 -0.19 2.75
C VAL A 76 11.07 0.63 2.51
N PRO A 77 10.10 0.22 1.67
CA PRO A 77 8.82 0.91 1.58
C PRO A 77 8.08 1.01 2.91
N PHE A 78 8.11 -0.06 3.73
CA PHE A 78 7.51 -0.04 5.07
C PHE A 78 8.15 1.04 5.95
N ALA A 79 9.48 1.07 6.06
CA ALA A 79 10.20 2.04 6.88
C ALA A 79 9.93 3.48 6.41
N LEU A 80 9.87 3.72 5.10
CA LEU A 80 9.53 5.03 4.53
C LEU A 80 8.10 5.45 4.87
N ILE A 81 7.12 4.56 4.70
CA ILE A 81 5.71 4.84 5.02
C ILE A 81 5.53 5.07 6.53
N ASP A 82 6.17 4.24 7.37
CA ASP A 82 6.17 4.39 8.83
C ASP A 82 6.76 5.75 9.24
N THR A 83 7.91 6.12 8.68
CA THR A 83 8.56 7.41 8.96
C THR A 83 7.70 8.59 8.53
N LEU A 84 7.06 8.54 7.36
CA LEU A 84 6.13 9.59 6.94
C LEU A 84 4.93 9.67 7.90
N HIS A 85 4.40 8.54 8.34
CA HIS A 85 3.29 8.51 9.29
C HIS A 85 3.69 9.09 10.66
N THR A 86 4.78 8.62 11.24
CA THR A 86 5.27 9.07 12.56
C THR A 86 5.68 10.53 12.54
N VAL A 87 6.36 11.01 11.48
CA VAL A 87 6.70 12.43 11.32
C VAL A 87 5.45 13.30 11.22
N TRP A 88 4.43 12.85 10.47
CA TRP A 88 3.14 13.55 10.43
C TRP A 88 2.53 13.67 11.82
N LEU A 89 2.50 12.58 12.60
CA LEU A 89 2.02 12.61 13.98
C LEU A 89 2.82 13.60 14.84
N LEU A 90 4.14 13.61 14.71
CA LEU A 90 5.01 14.46 15.51
C LEU A 90 4.88 15.95 15.15
N TRP A 91 4.72 16.29 13.87
CA TRP A 91 4.81 17.68 13.39
C TRP A 91 3.45 18.34 13.14
N ARG A 92 2.42 17.56 12.80
CA ARG A 92 1.12 18.10 12.39
C ARG A 92 0.00 17.76 13.37
N GLU A 93 0.06 16.60 14.03
CA GLU A 93 -1.00 16.20 14.95
C GLU A 93 -0.70 16.59 16.40
N LYS A 94 -1.66 17.25 17.04
CA LYS A 94 -1.60 17.58 18.48
C LYS A 94 -1.81 16.37 19.39
N ARG A 95 -1.65 15.15 18.87
CA ARG A 95 -1.75 13.93 19.68
C ARG A 95 -0.54 13.82 20.59
N THR A 96 -0.80 13.50 21.85
CA THR A 96 0.18 13.16 22.87
C THR A 96 -0.36 12.03 23.71
N VAL A 97 0.52 11.17 24.20
CA VAL A 97 0.14 10.13 25.17
C VAL A 97 -0.14 10.77 26.53
N SER A 98 -1.21 10.35 27.21
CA SER A 98 -1.56 10.84 28.54
C SER A 98 -0.43 10.58 29.54
N ARG A 99 -0.01 11.62 30.27
CA ARG A 99 1.03 11.52 31.31
C ARG A 99 0.55 10.83 32.58
N ALA A 100 -0.77 10.75 32.78
CA ALA A 100 -1.38 10.09 33.94
C ALA A 100 -1.36 8.55 33.84
N ALA A 101 -1.11 8.00 32.65
CA ALA A 101 -1.05 6.56 32.43
C ALA A 101 0.28 5.96 32.93
N SER A 102 0.26 4.67 33.27
CA SER A 102 1.48 3.94 33.67
C SER A 102 2.52 3.89 32.54
N PHE A 103 3.78 3.64 32.87
CA PHE A 103 4.84 3.52 31.87
C PHE A 103 4.51 2.49 30.77
N ALA A 104 4.01 1.31 31.17
CA ALA A 104 3.61 0.26 30.24
C ALA A 104 2.46 0.70 29.33
N GLN A 105 1.44 1.38 29.87
CA GLN A 105 0.33 1.93 29.08
C GLN A 105 0.81 3.02 28.12
N ARG A 106 1.76 3.85 28.55
CA ARG A 106 2.36 4.89 27.68
C ARG A 106 3.13 4.29 26.52
N LEU A 107 3.92 3.25 26.80
CA LEU A 107 4.67 2.51 25.77
C LEU A 107 3.72 1.83 24.78
N GLN A 108 2.68 1.15 25.28
CA GLN A 108 1.66 0.52 24.45
C GLN A 108 0.95 1.55 23.57
N ALA A 109 0.52 2.69 24.15
CA ALA A 109 -0.14 3.75 23.39
C ALA A 109 0.77 4.35 22.31
N ALA A 110 2.03 4.63 22.64
CA ALA A 110 3.01 5.13 21.66
C ALA A 110 3.21 4.12 20.52
N PHE A 111 3.41 2.84 20.84
CA PHE A 111 3.58 1.81 19.83
C PHE A 111 2.33 1.66 18.93
N ARG A 112 1.14 1.63 19.51
CA ARG A 112 -0.12 1.58 18.73
C ARG A 112 -0.25 2.77 17.79
N MET A 113 0.16 3.96 18.22
CA MET A 113 0.18 5.15 17.37
C MET A 113 1.20 5.05 16.23
N SER A 114 2.38 4.46 16.43
CA SER A 114 3.36 4.29 15.34
C SER A 114 2.85 3.31 14.28
N VAL A 115 2.24 2.19 14.68
CA VAL A 115 1.85 1.15 13.72
C VAL A 115 0.49 1.39 13.04
N ASP A 116 -0.31 2.36 13.50
CA ASP A 116 -1.62 2.71 12.92
C ASP A 116 -1.50 3.63 11.68
N ALA A 117 -0.63 3.26 10.72
CA ALA A 117 -0.50 3.96 9.45
C ALA A 117 -1.80 3.96 8.62
N ARG A 118 -2.67 2.96 8.83
CA ARG A 118 -3.99 2.87 8.20
C ARG A 118 -5.00 3.85 8.79
N ARG A 119 -4.71 4.47 9.94
CA ARG A 119 -5.63 5.31 10.72
C ARG A 119 -6.96 4.59 10.98
N THR A 120 -6.87 3.29 11.24
CA THR A 120 -8.01 2.49 11.66
C THR A 120 -8.38 2.94 13.07
N CYS A 121 -9.66 3.23 13.33
CA CYS A 121 -10.12 3.68 14.64
C CYS A 121 -9.70 2.66 15.71
N LEU A 122 -8.61 2.95 16.43
CA LEU A 122 -8.13 2.15 17.53
C LEU A 122 -9.23 2.18 18.59
N SER A 123 -9.69 1.02 19.02
CA SER A 123 -10.71 0.97 20.05
C SER A 123 -10.13 1.51 21.35
N GLU A 124 -10.86 2.41 22.02
CA GLU A 124 -10.56 2.76 23.40
C GLU A 124 -10.62 1.48 24.22
N ILE A 125 -9.50 1.17 24.88
CA ILE A 125 -9.34 -0.06 25.67
C ILE A 125 -10.30 0.04 26.86
N SER A 126 -11.50 -0.55 26.77
CA SER A 126 -12.28 -0.85 27.97
C SER A 126 -11.64 -2.07 28.64
N MET A 127 -10.82 -1.86 29.67
CA MET A 127 -10.23 -2.94 30.49
C MET A 127 -11.26 -3.62 31.40
N THR A 128 -12.48 -3.85 30.94
CA THR A 128 -13.57 -4.40 31.74
C THR A 128 -13.84 -5.85 31.34
N SER A 129 -13.42 -6.74 32.25
CA SER A 129 -13.67 -8.19 32.34
C SER A 129 -13.07 -9.09 31.25
N ARG A 130 -12.11 -9.94 31.67
CA ARG A 130 -11.65 -11.14 30.96
C ARG A 130 -12.79 -12.16 30.94
N ASP A 131 -13.67 -12.05 29.95
CA ASP A 131 -14.76 -13.00 29.76
C ASP A 131 -14.29 -14.23 28.96
N ARG A 132 -14.85 -15.40 29.24
CA ARG A 132 -14.57 -16.67 28.53
C ARG A 132 -14.81 -16.52 27.02
N THR A 133 -15.75 -15.64 26.65
CA THR A 133 -16.08 -15.28 25.27
C THR A 133 -14.91 -14.60 24.54
N GLU A 134 -14.05 -13.85 25.24
CA GLU A 134 -12.89 -13.16 24.66
C GLU A 134 -11.78 -14.14 24.30
N TYR A 135 -11.49 -15.10 25.18
CA TYR A 135 -10.52 -16.15 24.93
C TYR A 135 -10.90 -16.99 23.70
N SER A 136 -12.15 -17.45 23.62
CA SER A 136 -12.64 -18.20 22.46
C SER A 136 -12.55 -17.41 21.15
N ARG A 137 -12.73 -16.08 21.19
CA ARG A 137 -12.55 -15.21 20.02
C ARG A 137 -11.09 -15.13 19.57
N ARG A 138 -10.14 -15.00 20.52
CA ARG A 138 -8.70 -14.94 20.21
C ARG A 138 -8.17 -16.25 19.66
N VAL A 139 -8.59 -17.39 20.20
CA VAL A 139 -8.22 -18.73 19.67
C VAL A 139 -8.76 -18.92 18.25
N ARG A 140 -10.04 -18.62 18.01
CA ARG A 140 -10.62 -18.71 16.67
C ARG A 140 -9.90 -17.81 15.67
N PHE A 141 -9.55 -16.60 16.11
CA PHE A 141 -8.75 -15.67 15.31
C PHE A 141 -7.37 -16.25 14.98
N ALA A 142 -6.65 -16.76 15.97
CA ALA A 142 -5.33 -17.39 15.77
C ALA A 142 -5.40 -18.59 14.82
N MET A 143 -6.39 -19.46 14.96
CA MET A 143 -6.60 -20.60 14.07
C MET A 143 -6.89 -20.15 12.64
N ALA A 144 -7.76 -19.16 12.46
CA ALA A 144 -8.08 -18.64 11.13
C ALA A 144 -6.85 -18.02 10.44
N ARG A 145 -6.05 -17.25 11.19
CA ARG A 145 -4.79 -16.65 10.70
C ARG A 145 -3.72 -17.70 10.41
N GLY A 146 -3.58 -18.69 11.29
CA GLY A 146 -2.67 -19.81 11.10
C GLY A 146 -3.03 -20.61 9.86
N LEU A 147 -4.30 -20.99 9.68
CA LEU A 147 -4.78 -21.70 8.50
C LEU A 147 -4.55 -20.91 7.21
N HIS A 148 -4.85 -19.61 7.22
CA HIS A 148 -4.60 -18.74 6.08
C HIS A 148 -3.10 -18.67 5.74
N THR A 149 -2.23 -18.47 6.73
CA THR A 149 -0.77 -18.48 6.53
C THR A 149 -0.28 -19.82 5.99
N THR A 150 -0.73 -20.95 6.53
CA THR A 150 -0.38 -22.29 6.03
C THR A 150 -0.83 -22.50 4.59
N ALA A 151 -2.06 -22.09 4.25
CA ALA A 151 -2.57 -22.18 2.89
C ALA A 151 -1.75 -21.32 1.91
N LEU A 152 -1.35 -20.11 2.32
CA LEU A 152 -0.49 -19.23 1.54
C LEU A 152 0.91 -19.82 1.34
N LEU A 153 1.51 -20.38 2.39
CA LEU A 153 2.82 -21.05 2.31
C LEU A 153 2.76 -22.22 1.33
N LEU A 154 1.77 -23.11 1.47
CA LEU A 154 1.61 -24.25 0.57
C LEU A 154 1.41 -23.80 -0.88
N THR A 155 0.51 -22.82 -1.10
CA THR A 155 0.27 -22.29 -2.45
C THR A 155 1.52 -21.65 -3.03
N HIS A 156 2.27 -20.90 -2.22
CA HIS A 156 3.51 -20.26 -2.65
C HIS A 156 4.55 -21.30 -3.03
N HIS A 157 4.74 -22.36 -2.24
CA HIS A 157 5.63 -23.46 -2.58
C HIS A 157 5.25 -24.13 -3.91
N LEU A 158 3.97 -24.51 -4.07
CA LEU A 158 3.50 -25.17 -5.30
C LEU A 158 3.68 -24.29 -6.54
N VAL A 159 3.32 -23.01 -6.45
CA VAL A 159 3.44 -22.04 -7.55
C VAL A 159 4.90 -21.76 -7.85
N HIS A 160 5.72 -21.49 -6.82
CA HIS A 160 7.13 -21.16 -6.97
C HIS A 160 7.92 -22.32 -7.58
N ASP A 161 7.68 -23.55 -7.13
CA ASP A 161 8.39 -24.73 -7.64
C ASP A 161 8.03 -24.99 -9.11
N SER A 162 6.73 -24.95 -9.43
CA SER A 162 6.24 -25.14 -10.81
C SER A 162 6.80 -24.09 -11.77
N ILE A 163 6.83 -22.83 -11.33
CA ILE A 163 7.32 -21.71 -12.14
C ILE A 163 8.84 -21.76 -12.26
N SER A 164 9.56 -22.00 -11.17
CA SER A 164 11.02 -22.03 -11.16
C SER A 164 11.56 -23.11 -12.09
N GLN A 165 10.94 -24.29 -12.09
CA GLN A 165 11.28 -25.35 -13.03
C GLN A 165 11.08 -24.92 -14.50
N ARG A 166 9.95 -24.28 -14.82
CA ARG A 166 9.69 -23.77 -16.18
C ARG A 166 10.67 -22.66 -16.58
N LEU A 167 11.01 -21.75 -15.68
CA LEU A 167 11.97 -20.67 -15.94
C LEU A 167 13.38 -21.22 -16.18
N LEU A 168 13.78 -22.27 -15.45
CA LEU A 168 15.07 -22.94 -15.66
C LEU A 168 15.14 -23.59 -17.05
N GLN A 169 14.07 -24.24 -17.50
CA GLN A 169 14.00 -24.82 -18.85
C GLN A 169 14.10 -23.78 -19.97
N LEU A 170 13.74 -22.53 -19.70
CA LEU A 170 13.80 -21.46 -20.68
C LEU A 170 15.22 -20.92 -20.92
N HIS A 171 16.23 -21.27 -20.12
CA HIS A 171 17.60 -20.75 -20.30
C HIS A 171 17.60 -19.22 -20.49
N LEU A 172 17.11 -18.50 -19.48
CA LEU A 172 16.96 -17.04 -19.56
C LEU A 172 18.30 -16.36 -19.85
N THR A 173 18.29 -15.41 -20.77
CA THR A 173 19.45 -14.61 -21.16
C THR A 173 19.19 -13.13 -20.86
N PRO A 174 20.23 -12.29 -20.71
CA PRO A 174 20.04 -10.84 -20.56
C PRO A 174 19.15 -10.21 -21.66
N ARG A 175 19.22 -10.72 -22.89
CA ARG A 175 18.42 -10.25 -24.04
C ARG A 175 16.90 -10.41 -23.83
N ASP A 176 16.47 -11.28 -22.92
CA ASP A 176 15.06 -11.45 -22.57
C ASP A 176 14.48 -10.24 -21.82
N PHE A 177 15.34 -9.40 -21.23
CA PHE A 177 14.97 -8.24 -20.42
C PHE A 177 15.44 -6.90 -21.00
N ASP A 178 15.86 -6.92 -22.28
CA ASP A 178 16.40 -5.75 -22.97
C ASP A 178 15.44 -4.56 -22.98
N THR A 179 15.98 -3.34 -23.07
CA THR A 179 15.22 -2.09 -23.03
C THR A 179 14.20 -2.00 -24.16
N ALA A 180 14.49 -2.58 -25.32
CA ALA A 180 13.55 -2.70 -26.44
C ALA A 180 12.27 -3.47 -26.07
N LYS A 181 12.33 -4.40 -25.12
CA LYS A 181 11.19 -5.18 -24.62
C LYS A 181 10.43 -4.48 -23.49
N GLN A 182 10.85 -3.29 -23.08
CA GLN A 182 10.23 -2.51 -21.99
C GLN A 182 9.21 -1.47 -22.51
N THR A 183 8.53 -1.78 -23.61
CA THR A 183 7.43 -0.97 -24.16
C THR A 183 6.10 -1.27 -23.46
N LEU A 184 5.29 -0.22 -23.23
CA LEU A 184 3.95 -0.33 -22.62
C LEU A 184 3.02 -1.21 -23.46
N LEU A 185 3.00 -0.97 -24.77
CA LEU A 185 2.32 -1.85 -25.70
C LEU A 185 3.31 -2.93 -26.17
N PRO A 186 2.90 -4.20 -26.20
CA PRO A 186 3.76 -5.24 -26.71
C PRO A 186 4.01 -5.05 -28.21
N GLN A 187 5.27 -5.21 -28.64
CA GLN A 187 5.63 -5.18 -30.05
C GLN A 187 5.16 -6.47 -30.73
N LEU A 188 4.43 -6.34 -31.84
CA LEU A 188 3.93 -7.47 -32.62
C LEU A 188 4.85 -7.74 -33.82
N PRO A 189 5.06 -9.01 -34.21
CA PRO A 189 4.56 -10.23 -33.57
C PRO A 189 5.36 -10.61 -32.31
N MET A 190 4.67 -11.02 -31.25
CA MET A 190 5.32 -11.54 -30.04
C MET A 190 5.63 -13.03 -30.19
N THR A 191 6.85 -13.43 -29.79
CA THR A 191 7.16 -14.86 -29.68
C THR A 191 6.43 -15.49 -28.50
N ARG A 192 6.22 -16.82 -28.52
CA ARG A 192 5.65 -17.55 -27.37
C ARG A 192 6.44 -17.34 -26.09
N ARG A 193 7.77 -17.21 -26.21
CA ARG A 193 8.70 -16.91 -25.13
C ARG A 193 8.42 -15.53 -24.52
N ASP A 194 8.29 -14.50 -25.35
CA ASP A 194 8.00 -13.14 -24.89
C ASP A 194 6.63 -13.05 -24.21
N LEU A 195 5.63 -13.72 -24.77
CA LEU A 195 4.29 -13.79 -24.17
C LEU A 195 4.34 -14.45 -22.79
N PHE A 196 5.05 -15.57 -22.66
CA PHE A 196 5.21 -16.27 -21.38
C PHE A 196 5.91 -15.39 -20.34
N LEU A 197 7.05 -14.77 -20.68
CA LEU A 197 7.80 -13.93 -19.75
C LEU A 197 7.00 -12.69 -19.33
N ARG A 198 6.31 -12.02 -20.26
CA ARG A 198 5.45 -10.88 -19.95
C ARG A 198 4.30 -11.28 -19.02
N THR A 199 3.66 -12.42 -19.30
CA THR A 199 2.58 -12.96 -18.47
C THR A 199 3.11 -13.26 -17.07
N TYR A 200 4.20 -14.02 -16.99
CA TYR A 200 4.83 -14.38 -15.73
C TYR A 200 5.18 -13.15 -14.88
N MET A 201 5.92 -12.19 -15.45
CA MET A 201 6.33 -10.99 -14.73
C MET A 201 5.13 -10.19 -14.23
N SER A 202 4.03 -10.16 -14.98
CA SER A 202 2.81 -9.43 -14.62
C SER A 202 2.07 -10.04 -13.43
N PHE A 203 2.15 -11.36 -13.24
CA PHE A 203 1.54 -12.06 -12.11
C PHE A 203 2.49 -12.22 -10.92
N ALA A 204 3.79 -12.44 -11.17
CA ALA A 204 4.77 -12.74 -10.15
C ALA A 204 4.87 -11.63 -9.09
N TRP A 205 4.94 -10.37 -9.52
CA TRP A 205 5.06 -9.24 -8.58
C TRP A 205 3.82 -9.10 -7.68
N ILE A 206 2.61 -9.32 -8.24
CA ILE A 206 1.34 -9.30 -7.50
C ILE A 206 1.37 -10.40 -6.44
N TRP A 207 1.66 -11.63 -6.87
CA TRP A 207 1.67 -12.81 -6.00
C TRP A 207 2.70 -12.69 -4.87
N VAL A 208 3.94 -12.34 -5.20
CA VAL A 208 5.02 -12.24 -4.21
C VAL A 208 4.72 -11.15 -3.18
N THR A 209 4.21 -9.99 -3.61
CA THR A 209 3.84 -8.90 -2.70
C THR A 209 2.65 -9.29 -1.81
N TYR A 210 1.62 -9.88 -2.41
CA TYR A 210 0.44 -10.37 -1.68
C TYR A 210 0.83 -11.40 -0.62
N PHE A 211 1.65 -12.38 -0.99
CA PHE A 211 2.16 -13.42 -0.11
C PHE A 211 2.96 -12.85 1.06
N LYS A 212 4.01 -12.06 0.78
CA LYS A 212 4.90 -11.50 1.82
C LYS A 212 4.12 -10.66 2.83
N LEU A 213 3.29 -9.75 2.33
CA LEU A 213 2.51 -8.86 3.21
C LEU A 213 1.46 -9.61 4.02
N SER A 214 0.77 -10.59 3.42
CA SER A 214 -0.26 -11.36 4.11
C SER A 214 0.33 -12.25 5.21
N VAL A 215 1.43 -12.94 4.94
CA VAL A 215 2.13 -13.78 5.94
C VAL A 215 2.66 -12.90 7.08
N ALA A 216 3.34 -11.79 6.76
CA ALA A 216 3.83 -10.87 7.79
C ALA A 216 2.68 -10.32 8.63
N HIS A 217 1.56 -9.94 8.01
CA HIS A 217 0.39 -9.43 8.71
C HIS A 217 -0.24 -10.47 9.63
N ASP A 218 -0.40 -11.71 9.18
CA ASP A 218 -0.98 -12.77 10.00
C ASP A 218 -0.09 -13.09 11.21
N ILE A 219 1.23 -13.20 11.00
CA ILE A 219 2.21 -13.42 12.09
C ILE A 219 2.13 -12.28 13.12
N LEU A 220 2.19 -11.03 12.66
CA LEU A 220 2.10 -9.87 13.55
C LEU A 220 0.74 -9.81 14.25
N SER A 221 -0.35 -10.17 13.56
CA SER A 221 -1.68 -10.19 14.18
C SER A 221 -1.79 -11.22 15.29
N ILE A 222 -1.19 -12.40 15.12
CA ILE A 222 -1.15 -13.43 16.17
C ILE A 222 -0.31 -12.94 17.34
N LEU A 223 0.85 -12.32 17.08
CA LEU A 223 1.72 -11.76 18.11
C LEU A 223 0.98 -10.69 18.93
N PHE A 224 0.39 -9.68 18.31
CA PHE A 224 -0.22 -8.55 19.02
C PHE A 224 -1.58 -8.88 19.64
N VAL A 225 -2.38 -9.75 19.01
CA VAL A 225 -3.69 -10.14 19.54
C VAL A 225 -3.58 -11.29 20.53
N CYS A 226 -2.79 -12.32 20.27
CA CYS A 226 -2.86 -13.55 21.07
C CYS A 226 -1.75 -13.66 22.12
N ILE A 227 -0.53 -13.26 21.76
CA ILE A 227 0.64 -13.40 22.66
C ILE A 227 0.75 -12.18 23.57
N LEU A 228 0.87 -10.98 23.00
CA LEU A 228 1.01 -9.73 23.75
C LEU A 228 -0.32 -9.22 24.32
N GLN A 229 -1.44 -9.59 23.69
CA GLN A 229 -2.79 -9.14 24.04
C GLN A 229 -2.93 -7.61 24.06
N TRP A 230 -2.16 -6.91 23.22
CA TRP A 230 -2.21 -5.45 23.10
C TRP A 230 -3.38 -4.97 22.25
N ASP A 231 -3.84 -5.83 21.34
CA ASP A 231 -4.91 -5.53 20.39
C ASP A 231 -6.06 -6.54 20.46
N GLN A 232 -7.19 -6.16 19.90
CA GLN A 232 -8.37 -6.99 19.69
C GLN A 232 -8.40 -7.54 18.25
N PRO A 233 -9.01 -8.72 18.01
CA PRO A 233 -9.12 -9.30 16.67
C PRO A 233 -9.68 -8.33 15.60
N ARG A 234 -10.62 -7.46 15.97
CA ARG A 234 -11.26 -6.49 15.07
C ARG A 234 -10.34 -5.36 14.60
N GLU A 235 -9.25 -5.10 15.33
CA GLU A 235 -8.25 -4.07 15.01
C GLU A 235 -7.25 -4.55 13.95
N TRP A 236 -7.30 -5.84 13.60
CA TRP A 236 -6.49 -6.47 12.57
C TRP A 236 -7.35 -6.92 11.38
N PRO A 237 -8.03 -6.00 10.66
CA PRO A 237 -8.75 -6.36 9.45
C PRO A 237 -7.76 -6.78 8.34
N PRO A 238 -8.18 -7.65 7.42
CA PRO A 238 -7.36 -8.08 6.28
C PRO A 238 -6.68 -6.90 5.57
N LEU A 239 -5.41 -7.08 5.16
CA LEU A 239 -4.69 -6.06 4.40
C LEU A 239 -5.26 -5.84 3.01
N PHE A 240 -5.70 -6.92 2.38
CA PHE A 240 -6.28 -6.96 1.05
C PHE A 240 -7.80 -7.14 1.15
N GLY A 241 -8.53 -6.53 0.20
CA GLY A 241 -9.95 -6.78 0.04
C GLY A 241 -10.23 -8.06 -0.77
N SER A 242 -11.48 -8.21 -1.20
CA SER A 242 -11.88 -9.35 -2.01
C SER A 242 -11.38 -9.23 -3.45
N ILE A 243 -10.78 -10.30 -3.99
CA ILE A 243 -10.44 -10.36 -5.43
C ILE A 243 -11.70 -10.34 -6.31
N ALA A 244 -12.86 -10.72 -5.76
CA ALA A 244 -14.15 -10.60 -6.43
C ALA A 244 -14.51 -9.14 -6.76
N ASP A 245 -13.85 -8.18 -6.12
CA ASP A 245 -14.06 -6.76 -6.38
C ASP A 245 -13.12 -6.18 -7.46
N ALA A 246 -12.10 -6.92 -7.90
CA ALA A 246 -11.02 -6.44 -8.74
C ALA A 246 -11.30 -6.40 -10.26
N TYR A 247 -12.54 -6.14 -10.68
CA TYR A 247 -12.96 -6.13 -12.10
C TYR A 247 -12.84 -4.76 -12.80
N SER A 248 -12.16 -3.79 -12.20
CA SER A 248 -11.74 -2.54 -12.85
C SER A 248 -10.45 -2.09 -12.19
N LEU A 249 -9.60 -1.35 -12.89
CA LEU A 249 -8.30 -0.95 -12.34
C LEU A 249 -8.46 -0.08 -11.09
N ARG A 250 -9.47 0.80 -11.08
CA ARG A 250 -9.83 1.58 -9.88
C ARG A 250 -10.22 0.69 -8.69
N ARG A 251 -10.94 -0.40 -8.92
CA ARG A 251 -11.33 -1.32 -7.83
C ARG A 251 -10.18 -2.26 -7.45
N PHE A 252 -9.34 -2.64 -8.39
CA PHE A 252 -8.10 -3.37 -8.12
C PHE A 252 -7.26 -2.60 -7.10
N TRP A 253 -6.91 -1.34 -7.36
CA TRP A 253 -6.08 -0.54 -6.44
C TRP A 253 -6.84 -0.01 -5.20
N GLY A 254 -8.13 0.30 -5.34
CA GLY A 254 -8.90 0.98 -4.28
C GLY A 254 -9.73 0.08 -3.37
N ALA A 255 -10.02 -1.16 -3.77
CA ALA A 255 -10.84 -2.10 -3.01
C ALA A 255 -10.09 -3.41 -2.71
N PHE A 256 -9.35 -3.97 -3.66
CA PHE A 256 -8.62 -5.23 -3.48
C PHE A 256 -7.21 -5.04 -2.93
N TRP A 257 -6.39 -4.20 -3.56
CA TRP A 257 -4.98 -4.01 -3.22
C TRP A 257 -4.80 -3.40 -1.84
N HIS A 258 -3.64 -3.65 -1.21
CA HIS A 258 -3.37 -3.16 0.13
C HIS A 258 -3.44 -1.64 0.21
N ARG A 259 -4.12 -1.12 1.25
CA ARG A 259 -4.31 0.32 1.49
C ARG A 259 -3.45 0.87 2.64
N LEU A 260 -2.34 0.19 2.95
CA LEU A 260 -1.47 0.51 4.08
C LEU A 260 -0.92 1.95 4.02
N HIS A 261 -0.58 2.41 2.82
CA HIS A 261 0.05 3.72 2.60
C HIS A 261 -0.96 4.85 2.38
N THR A 262 -2.20 4.54 2.04
CA THR A 262 -3.09 5.54 1.40
C THR A 262 -3.43 6.70 2.32
N ALA A 263 -3.69 6.43 3.60
CA ALA A 263 -4.01 7.46 4.59
C ALA A 263 -2.79 8.35 4.91
N THR A 264 -1.61 7.73 5.05
CA THR A 264 -0.35 8.45 5.24
C THR A 264 -0.06 9.37 4.06
N LEU A 265 -0.12 8.87 2.81
CA LEU A 265 0.22 9.68 1.64
C LEU A 265 -0.83 10.77 1.37
N ASP A 266 -2.12 10.49 1.58
CA ASP A 266 -3.20 11.50 1.43
C ASP A 266 -2.98 12.68 2.39
N ALA A 267 -2.41 12.45 3.58
CA ALA A 267 -2.09 13.53 4.52
C ALA A 267 -1.06 14.53 3.97
N TYR A 268 -0.12 14.07 3.14
CA TYR A 268 0.91 14.92 2.53
C TYR A 268 0.47 15.55 1.21
N VAL A 269 -0.64 15.11 0.62
CA VAL A 269 -1.23 15.80 -0.53
C VAL A 269 -1.69 17.18 -0.06
N PRO A 270 -1.27 18.27 -0.73
CA PRO A 270 -1.71 19.61 -0.38
C PRO A 270 -3.23 19.65 -0.27
N ALA A 271 -3.72 20.06 0.91
CA ALA A 271 -5.13 20.38 1.08
C ALA A 271 -5.41 21.64 0.26
N TRP A 272 -5.69 21.50 -1.04
CA TRP A 272 -6.35 22.56 -1.78
C TRP A 272 -7.65 22.80 -1.04
N LYS A 273 -7.70 23.93 -0.33
CA LYS A 273 -8.65 24.24 0.72
C LYS A 273 -10.06 23.93 0.23
N ALA A 274 -10.60 22.80 0.67
CA ALA A 274 -12.04 22.67 0.84
C ALA A 274 -12.40 23.56 2.02
N THR A 275 -12.54 24.85 1.76
CA THR A 275 -13.35 25.75 2.59
C THR A 275 -14.80 25.35 2.34
N SER A 276 -15.17 24.18 2.84
CA SER A 276 -16.54 23.70 2.90
C SER A 276 -16.68 22.86 4.16
N SER A 277 -16.40 23.50 5.29
CA SER A 277 -17.35 23.31 6.39
C SER A 277 -18.72 23.65 5.80
N PRO A 278 -19.74 22.77 5.87
CA PRO A 278 -21.10 23.23 5.63
C PRO A 278 -21.32 24.44 6.55
N PRO A 279 -21.97 25.52 6.09
CA PRO A 279 -22.31 26.60 6.98
C PRO A 279 -23.21 25.99 8.06
N GLN A 280 -22.64 25.68 9.23
CA GLN A 280 -23.42 25.80 10.45
C GLN A 280 -23.99 27.21 10.40
N LEU A 281 -25.32 27.32 10.49
CA LEU A 281 -26.03 28.58 10.50
C LEU A 281 -25.41 29.49 11.58
N GLN A 282 -24.41 30.26 11.21
CA GLN A 282 -23.97 31.44 11.93
C GLN A 282 -24.72 32.60 11.27
N PRO A 283 -25.35 33.48 12.06
CA PRO A 283 -26.08 34.61 11.52
C PRO A 283 -25.14 35.49 10.68
N PRO A 284 -25.67 36.18 9.66
CA PRO A 284 -24.86 36.89 8.69
C PRO A 284 -24.06 38.00 9.37
N HIS A 285 -22.74 37.83 9.44
CA HIS A 285 -21.84 38.94 9.71
C HIS A 285 -21.82 39.85 8.49
N HIS A 286 -22.53 40.99 8.60
CA HIS A 286 -22.40 42.13 7.69
C HIS A 286 -20.93 42.53 7.58
N GLY A 287 -20.32 42.37 6.39
CA GLY A 287 -18.98 42.92 6.16
C GLY A 287 -18.16 42.34 5.01
N LYS A 288 -18.57 41.26 4.33
CA LYS A 288 -17.85 40.77 3.14
C LYS A 288 -18.47 41.31 1.87
N SER A 289 -17.65 41.92 1.00
CA SER A 289 -18.12 42.43 -0.29
C SER A 289 -18.49 41.26 -1.23
N PRO A 290 -19.54 41.40 -2.08
CA PRO A 290 -19.98 40.34 -3.00
C PRO A 290 -18.86 39.80 -3.91
N GLN A 291 -17.86 40.62 -4.24
CA GLN A 291 -16.70 40.22 -5.04
C GLN A 291 -15.71 39.29 -4.31
N GLN A 292 -15.55 39.42 -2.99
CA GLN A 292 -14.66 38.55 -2.21
C GLN A 292 -15.26 37.14 -2.04
N GLU A 293 -16.58 37.05 -1.96
CA GLU A 293 -17.29 35.77 -1.88
C GLU A 293 -17.35 35.05 -3.24
N LEU A 294 -17.50 35.82 -4.34
CA LEU A 294 -17.46 35.28 -5.71
C LEU A 294 -16.07 34.78 -6.11
N SER A 295 -15.01 35.50 -5.75
CA SER A 295 -13.62 35.09 -6.00
C SER A 295 -13.22 33.85 -5.19
N ALA A 296 -13.65 33.75 -3.92
CA ALA A 296 -13.46 32.54 -3.12
C ALA A 296 -14.22 31.32 -3.68
N ARG A 297 -15.42 31.52 -4.26
CA ARG A 297 -16.18 30.47 -4.97
C ARG A 297 -15.54 30.06 -6.29
N ASN A 298 -14.98 31.01 -7.04
CA ASN A 298 -14.33 30.74 -8.33
C ASN A 298 -12.96 30.05 -8.18
N LEU A 299 -12.28 30.24 -7.05
CA LEU A 299 -11.05 29.50 -6.69
C LEU A 299 -11.31 28.13 -6.05
N ALA A 300 -12.54 27.82 -5.65
CA ALA A 300 -12.87 26.54 -5.07
C ALA A 300 -12.93 25.46 -6.16
N MET A 301 -11.96 24.54 -6.15
CA MET A 301 -11.96 23.39 -7.06
C MET A 301 -13.24 22.58 -6.90
N THR A 302 -13.77 22.10 -8.03
CA THR A 302 -14.92 21.18 -8.00
C THR A 302 -14.57 19.90 -7.22
N PRO A 303 -15.51 19.31 -6.45
CA PRO A 303 -15.25 18.08 -5.70
C PRO A 303 -14.70 16.91 -6.54
N PRO A 304 -15.11 16.74 -7.82
CA PRO A 304 -14.48 15.78 -8.72
C PRO A 304 -13.00 16.04 -8.98
N LEU A 305 -12.63 17.29 -9.27
CA LEU A 305 -11.25 17.67 -9.55
C LEU A 305 -10.37 17.48 -8.31
N GLN A 306 -10.89 17.82 -7.12
CA GLN A 306 -10.18 17.58 -5.86
C GLN A 306 -9.87 16.09 -5.65
N LYS A 307 -10.84 15.19 -5.90
CA LYS A 307 -10.63 13.74 -5.79
C LYS A 307 -9.61 13.23 -6.81
N THR A 308 -9.65 13.75 -8.04
CA THR A 308 -8.69 13.37 -9.09
C THR A 308 -7.28 13.81 -8.72
N LEU A 309 -7.09 15.05 -8.28
CA LEU A 309 -5.76 15.52 -7.93
C LEU A 309 -5.21 14.87 -6.64
N ARG A 310 -6.08 14.53 -5.67
CA ARG A 310 -5.67 13.69 -4.54
C ARG A 310 -5.15 12.32 -4.98
N ALA A 311 -5.88 11.66 -5.89
CA ALA A 311 -5.43 10.41 -6.46
C ALA A 311 -4.07 10.57 -7.18
N LEU A 312 -3.90 11.63 -7.99
CA LEU A 312 -2.62 11.93 -8.64
C LEU A 312 -1.48 12.06 -7.62
N GLY A 313 -1.70 12.78 -6.51
CA GLY A 313 -0.73 12.93 -5.43
C GLY A 313 -0.34 11.59 -4.81
N VAL A 314 -1.33 10.75 -4.47
CA VAL A 314 -1.07 9.41 -3.91
C VAL A 314 -0.26 8.55 -4.87
N PHE A 315 -0.64 8.47 -6.16
CA PHE A 315 0.12 7.69 -7.16
C PHE A 315 1.55 8.22 -7.34
N THR A 316 1.74 9.53 -7.31
CA THR A 316 3.07 10.16 -7.43
C THR A 316 3.95 9.83 -6.22
N TYR A 317 3.42 9.97 -5.00
CA TYR A 317 4.19 9.63 -3.79
C TYR A 317 4.51 8.13 -3.72
N SER A 318 3.59 7.26 -4.15
CA SER A 318 3.85 5.83 -4.28
C SER A 318 5.04 5.56 -5.21
N ALA A 319 5.08 6.21 -6.39
CA ALA A 319 6.20 6.08 -7.32
C ALA A 319 7.54 6.48 -6.70
N ILE A 320 7.57 7.59 -5.95
CA ILE A 320 8.77 8.06 -5.27
C ILE A 320 9.25 7.05 -4.24
N ILE A 321 8.35 6.53 -3.40
CA ILE A 321 8.69 5.54 -2.36
C ILE A 321 9.26 4.26 -2.98
N HIS A 322 8.64 3.75 -4.04
CA HIS A 322 9.15 2.58 -4.75
C HIS A 322 10.48 2.86 -5.46
N SER A 323 10.69 4.08 -5.98
CA SER A 323 11.97 4.48 -6.59
C SER A 323 13.10 4.50 -5.57
N VAL A 324 12.85 5.03 -4.38
CA VAL A 324 13.82 5.03 -3.27
C VAL A 324 14.07 3.59 -2.81
N GLY A 325 13.02 2.78 -2.65
CA GLY A 325 13.14 1.36 -2.33
C GLY A 325 14.04 0.63 -3.31
N ASN A 326 13.76 0.75 -4.60
CA ASN A 326 14.56 0.11 -5.64
C ASN A 326 15.98 0.66 -5.70
N TRP A 327 16.19 1.97 -5.56
CA TRP A 327 17.53 2.56 -5.49
C TRP A 327 18.36 2.00 -4.33
N THR A 328 17.77 1.85 -3.13
CA THR A 328 18.49 1.24 -2.00
C THR A 328 18.86 -0.21 -2.30
N VAL A 329 17.96 -0.97 -2.94
CA VAL A 329 18.17 -2.39 -3.27
C VAL A 329 19.20 -2.58 -4.38
N THR A 330 19.13 -1.80 -5.45
CA THR A 330 19.91 -2.02 -6.68
C THR A 330 21.12 -1.09 -6.84
N GLY A 331 21.23 -0.05 -6.00
CA GLY A 331 22.22 1.01 -6.13
C GLY A 331 22.00 1.95 -7.32
N ARG A 332 20.93 1.77 -8.11
CA ARG A 332 20.65 2.57 -9.32
C ARG A 332 19.22 3.12 -9.31
N SER A 333 19.07 4.36 -9.76
CA SER A 333 17.76 4.99 -9.88
C SER A 333 16.95 4.35 -11.00
N ASN A 334 15.68 4.04 -10.72
CA ASN A 334 14.70 3.58 -11.69
C ASN A 334 13.45 4.49 -11.71
N VAL A 335 13.60 5.74 -11.25
CA VAL A 335 12.48 6.68 -11.01
C VAL A 335 11.57 6.88 -12.22
N THR A 336 12.13 6.95 -13.42
CA THR A 336 11.36 7.10 -14.67
C THR A 336 10.40 5.93 -14.88
N MET A 337 10.85 4.71 -14.56
CA MET A 337 10.06 3.49 -14.75
C MET A 337 8.95 3.38 -13.69
N GLU A 338 9.24 3.76 -12.45
CA GLU A 338 8.25 3.86 -11.38
C GLU A 338 7.17 4.89 -11.72
N LEU A 339 7.57 6.12 -12.06
CA LEU A 339 6.64 7.17 -12.45
C LEU A 339 5.78 6.73 -13.63
N ARG A 340 6.37 6.11 -14.64
CA ARG A 340 5.64 5.57 -15.79
C ARG A 340 4.59 4.55 -15.37
N PHE A 341 4.92 3.61 -14.49
CA PHE A 341 3.98 2.59 -14.00
C PHE A 341 2.83 3.23 -13.21
N PHE A 342 3.12 4.01 -12.18
CA PHE A 342 2.10 4.57 -11.29
C PHE A 342 1.24 5.63 -12.00
N LEU A 343 1.82 6.52 -12.80
CA LEU A 343 1.06 7.55 -13.52
C LEU A 343 0.20 6.95 -14.64
N SER A 344 0.66 5.89 -15.31
CA SER A 344 -0.19 5.17 -16.28
C SER A 344 -1.40 4.53 -15.60
N ASN A 345 -1.22 3.92 -14.42
CA ASN A 345 -2.34 3.40 -13.63
C ASN A 345 -3.32 4.52 -13.23
N PHE A 346 -2.82 5.69 -12.82
CA PHE A 346 -3.66 6.85 -12.53
C PHE A 346 -4.47 7.31 -13.76
N VAL A 347 -3.84 7.40 -14.93
CA VAL A 347 -4.51 7.79 -16.18
C VAL A 347 -5.62 6.81 -16.51
N VAL A 348 -5.33 5.50 -16.49
CA VAL A 348 -6.35 4.48 -16.79
C VAL A 348 -7.50 4.52 -15.77
N CYS A 349 -7.20 4.65 -14.47
CA CYS A 349 -8.24 4.81 -13.45
C CYS A 349 -9.10 6.06 -13.68
N SER A 350 -8.49 7.17 -14.11
CA SER A 350 -9.19 8.42 -14.40
C SER A 350 -10.09 8.30 -15.63
N LEU A 351 -9.62 7.61 -16.68
CA LEU A 351 -10.40 7.27 -17.87
C LEU A 351 -11.60 6.37 -17.52
N GLU A 352 -11.41 5.34 -16.68
CA GLU A 352 -12.52 4.50 -16.18
C GLU A 352 -13.60 5.34 -15.47
N VAL A 353 -13.19 6.33 -14.66
CA VAL A 353 -14.12 7.22 -13.95
C VAL A 353 -14.84 8.16 -14.91
N ALA A 354 -14.12 8.74 -15.88
CA ALA A 354 -14.69 9.63 -16.88
C ALA A 354 -15.71 8.91 -17.77
N LEU A 355 -15.35 7.73 -18.28
CA LEU A 355 -16.24 6.90 -19.09
C LEU A 355 -17.49 6.48 -18.31
N LYS A 356 -17.33 6.06 -17.05
CA LYS A 356 -18.47 5.72 -16.19
C LYS A 356 -19.41 6.90 -15.97
N ARG A 357 -18.90 8.13 -15.88
CA ARG A 357 -19.73 9.34 -15.74
C ARG A 357 -20.47 9.66 -17.02
N GLN A 358 -19.79 9.59 -18.17
CA GLN A 358 -20.43 9.79 -19.48
C GLN A 358 -21.54 8.77 -19.71
N LEU A 359 -21.28 7.49 -19.48
CA LEU A 359 -22.29 6.43 -19.64
C LEU A 359 -23.50 6.58 -18.70
N ARG A 360 -23.31 7.17 -17.50
CA ARG A 360 -24.42 7.48 -16.59
C ARG A 360 -25.23 8.68 -17.06
N GLY A 361 -24.58 9.73 -17.53
CA GLY A 361 -25.24 10.91 -18.09
C GLY A 361 -26.08 10.59 -19.32
N VAL A 362 -25.69 9.58 -20.10
CA VAL A 362 -26.46 9.08 -21.26
C VAL A 362 -27.68 8.22 -20.85
N ARG A 363 -27.68 7.63 -19.64
CA ARG A 363 -28.69 6.63 -19.22
C ARG A 363 -29.80 7.18 -18.32
N GLU A 364 -29.79 8.47 -17.99
CA GLU A 364 -30.90 9.14 -17.30
C GLU A 364 -32.07 9.39 -18.27
N VAL A 365 -32.75 8.31 -18.67
CA VAL A 365 -34.06 8.34 -19.33
C VAL A 365 -35.14 8.54 -18.25
N PRO A 366 -36.17 9.39 -18.47
CA PRO A 366 -37.11 9.80 -17.43
C PRO A 366 -37.87 8.64 -16.78
N ARG A 367 -37.97 8.74 -15.45
CA ARG A 367 -38.44 7.77 -14.43
C ARG A 367 -39.91 7.32 -14.51
N LYS A 368 -40.58 7.38 -15.68
CA LYS A 368 -42.04 7.15 -15.78
C LYS A 368 -42.48 5.74 -16.16
N THR A 369 -41.57 4.81 -16.51
CA THR A 369 -41.98 3.50 -17.06
C THR A 369 -41.41 2.31 -16.27
N ARG A 370 -41.51 2.32 -14.94
CA ARG A 370 -40.92 1.27 -14.09
C ARG A 370 -41.92 0.66 -13.11
N GLN A 371 -42.99 0.05 -13.63
CA GLN A 371 -43.91 -0.72 -12.78
C GLN A 371 -44.30 -2.10 -13.31
N ASN A 372 -44.06 -2.45 -14.58
CA ASN A 372 -44.51 -3.73 -15.16
C ASN A 372 -43.40 -4.71 -15.64
N GLU A 373 -42.13 -4.48 -15.33
CA GLU A 373 -41.01 -5.34 -15.79
C GLU A 373 -40.17 -5.89 -14.63
N THR A 374 -40.78 -6.61 -13.68
CA THR A 374 -40.10 -7.01 -12.43
C THR A 374 -39.41 -8.38 -12.44
N GLU A 375 -39.68 -9.28 -13.40
CA GLU A 375 -39.08 -10.63 -13.37
C GLU A 375 -38.02 -10.88 -14.47
N THR A 376 -38.28 -10.50 -15.72
CA THR A 376 -37.33 -10.68 -16.84
C THR A 376 -36.12 -9.74 -16.75
N VAL A 377 -36.31 -8.54 -16.19
CA VAL A 377 -35.24 -7.55 -15.95
C VAL A 377 -34.28 -8.02 -14.85
N GLY A 378 -34.75 -8.83 -13.89
CA GLY A 378 -33.89 -9.38 -12.84
C GLY A 378 -32.80 -10.28 -13.40
N MET A 379 -33.18 -11.26 -14.23
CA MET A 379 -32.23 -12.22 -14.81
C MET A 379 -31.31 -11.57 -15.85
N TRP A 380 -31.83 -10.71 -16.74
CA TRP A 380 -30.99 -9.96 -17.69
C TRP A 380 -30.03 -8.99 -16.98
N SER A 381 -30.46 -8.36 -15.87
CA SER A 381 -29.59 -7.53 -15.03
C SER A 381 -28.48 -8.33 -14.34
N ILE A 382 -28.72 -9.60 -13.98
CA ILE A 382 -27.70 -10.48 -13.38
C ILE A 382 -26.69 -10.92 -14.43
N TRP A 383 -27.16 -11.40 -15.59
CA TRP A 383 -26.28 -11.82 -16.69
C TRP A 383 -25.41 -10.68 -17.19
N THR A 384 -25.98 -9.50 -17.39
CA THR A 384 -25.21 -8.31 -17.77
C THR A 384 -24.17 -7.94 -16.70
N ALA A 385 -24.49 -8.06 -15.41
CA ALA A 385 -23.51 -7.84 -14.35
C ALA A 385 -22.36 -8.86 -14.37
N ILE A 386 -22.66 -10.14 -14.61
CA ILE A 386 -21.65 -11.21 -14.71
C ILE A 386 -20.73 -10.95 -15.92
N VAL A 387 -21.30 -10.70 -17.10
CA VAL A 387 -20.55 -10.43 -18.33
C VAL A 387 -19.70 -9.17 -18.17
N CYS A 388 -20.25 -8.09 -17.61
CA CYS A 388 -19.49 -6.88 -17.34
C CYS A 388 -18.33 -7.11 -16.36
N ARG A 389 -18.51 -7.97 -15.34
CA ARG A 389 -17.42 -8.35 -14.42
C ARG A 389 -16.36 -9.18 -15.12
N ALA A 390 -16.75 -10.17 -15.93
CA ALA A 390 -15.83 -11.00 -16.70
C ALA A 390 -14.99 -10.16 -17.68
N ALA A 391 -15.64 -9.28 -18.45
CA ALA A 391 -14.96 -8.32 -19.32
C ALA A 391 -14.04 -7.38 -18.51
N GLY A 392 -14.48 -6.96 -17.33
CA GLY A 392 -13.70 -6.15 -16.40
C GLY A 392 -12.43 -6.84 -15.89
N TYR A 393 -12.49 -8.14 -15.59
CA TYR A 393 -11.29 -8.91 -15.22
C TYR A 393 -10.31 -9.02 -16.39
N ILE A 394 -10.81 -9.31 -17.59
CA ILE A 394 -9.98 -9.32 -18.80
C ILE A 394 -9.30 -7.96 -18.99
N TRP A 395 -10.06 -6.88 -18.86
CA TRP A 395 -9.55 -5.51 -18.94
C TRP A 395 -8.42 -5.25 -17.93
N VAL A 396 -8.62 -5.58 -16.65
CA VAL A 396 -7.59 -5.42 -15.62
C VAL A 396 -6.34 -6.23 -15.95
N MET A 397 -6.50 -7.48 -16.38
CA MET A 397 -5.36 -8.33 -16.75
C MET A 397 -4.61 -7.78 -17.97
N CYS A 398 -5.31 -7.28 -18.99
CA CYS A 398 -4.69 -6.64 -20.15
C CYS A 398 -3.90 -5.39 -19.75
N VAL A 399 -4.45 -4.54 -18.89
CA VAL A 399 -3.75 -3.33 -18.42
C VAL A 399 -2.53 -3.70 -17.60
N ILE A 400 -2.64 -4.64 -16.65
CA ILE A 400 -1.52 -5.11 -15.84
C ILE A 400 -0.45 -5.76 -16.73
N PHE A 401 -0.84 -6.56 -17.73
CA PHE A 401 0.08 -7.17 -18.69
C PHE A 401 0.91 -6.12 -19.45
N CYS A 402 0.28 -5.02 -19.87
CA CYS A 402 0.93 -3.92 -20.57
C CYS A 402 1.84 -3.08 -19.64
N LEU A 403 1.38 -2.78 -18.43
CA LEU A 403 2.09 -1.85 -17.53
C LEU A 403 3.16 -2.52 -16.68
N ALA A 404 2.87 -3.69 -16.10
CA ALA A 404 3.71 -4.31 -15.09
C ALA A 404 4.96 -4.99 -15.66
N SER A 405 4.84 -5.68 -16.79
CA SER A 405 5.99 -6.38 -17.37
C SER A 405 7.15 -5.45 -17.73
N PRO A 406 6.95 -4.31 -18.44
CA PRO A 406 8.02 -3.36 -18.70
C PRO A 406 8.67 -2.78 -17.44
N TRP A 407 7.86 -2.54 -16.41
CA TRP A 407 8.31 -2.04 -15.12
C TRP A 407 9.19 -3.08 -14.41
N GLN A 408 8.73 -4.32 -14.27
CA GLN A 408 9.48 -5.41 -13.64
C GLN A 408 10.75 -5.78 -14.42
N ASN A 409 10.68 -5.84 -15.75
CA ASN A 409 11.83 -6.14 -16.59
C ASN A 409 12.96 -5.12 -16.40
N SER A 410 12.63 -3.85 -16.15
CA SER A 410 13.66 -2.82 -15.91
C SER A 410 14.44 -3.07 -14.61
N ILE A 411 13.77 -3.58 -13.57
CA ILE A 411 14.41 -3.93 -12.29
C ILE A 411 15.34 -5.12 -12.49
N VAL A 412 14.88 -6.15 -13.21
CA VAL A 412 15.68 -7.33 -13.55
C VAL A 412 16.90 -6.95 -14.40
N TRP A 413 16.71 -6.09 -15.40
CA TRP A 413 17.79 -5.61 -16.26
C TRP A 413 18.88 -4.83 -15.49
N ILE A 414 18.47 -4.01 -14.52
CA ILE A 414 19.41 -3.30 -13.64
C ILE A 414 20.29 -4.28 -12.87
N HIS A 415 19.70 -5.37 -12.35
CA HIS A 415 20.44 -6.40 -11.60
C HIS A 415 21.37 -7.22 -12.47
N ILE A 416 20.99 -7.53 -13.71
CA ILE A 416 21.83 -8.33 -14.63
C ILE A 416 23.09 -7.57 -15.08
N ARG A 417 23.07 -6.23 -15.05
CA ARG A 417 24.23 -5.37 -15.39
C ARG A 417 25.14 -5.06 -14.19
N LEU A 418 24.95 -5.74 -13.07
CA LEU A 418 25.86 -5.78 -11.92
C LEU A 418 26.66 -7.09 -12.01
#